data_AF-A0A2M7L1H9-F1
#
_entry.id   AF-A0A2M7L1H9-F1
#
_cell.length_a   1.000
_cell.length_b   1.000
_cell.length_c   1.000
_cell.angle_alpha   90.00
_cell.angle_beta   90.00
_cell.angle_gamma   90.00
#
_symmetry.space_group_name_H-M   'P 1'
#
loop_
_entity.id
_entity.type
_entity.pdbx_description
1 polymer ?
#
loop_
_entity_poly.entity_id
_entity_poly.type
_entity_poly.pdbx_seq_one_letter_code
_entity_poly.pdbx_strand_id
1 'polypeptide(L)'
;MGVVYPLGVTYTQKEEALVRQRHCFRHGHADCGCEARNLPRLIEPAVLLLLKEQGSSHGYDLASKVNAEGLSQYPVEPGAIYRCLRQLEAQGCVQSEWDTSGSGPAKRGYVLTDEGDMLLRGWAEVLARRGEAMVRFAKRCSRPTGGVPG
;
A
#
# COMPACT_ATOMS: atom_id res chain seq x y z
N MET A 1 20.81 18.06 -0.05
CA MET A 1 21.52 16.77 0.01
C MET A 1 20.47 15.68 0.19
N GLY A 2 20.12 14.97 -0.88
CA GLY A 2 19.09 13.93 -0.85
C GLY A 2 19.62 12.67 -0.17
N VAL A 3 18.80 12.05 0.67
CA VAL A 3 19.17 10.81 1.37
C VAL A 3 19.00 9.65 0.39
N VAL A 4 20.07 8.91 0.12
CA VAL A 4 20.06 7.74 -0.78
C VAL A 4 19.69 6.51 0.04
N TYR A 5 18.69 5.77 -0.43
CA TYR A 5 18.12 4.61 0.24
C TYR A 5 18.15 3.37 -0.70
N PRO A 6 18.00 2.14 -0.17
CA PRO A 6 18.65 0.92 -0.71
C PRO A 6 18.22 0.47 -2.12
N LEU A 7 17.28 1.16 -2.77
CA LEU A 7 16.93 0.94 -4.18
C LEU A 7 17.57 1.97 -5.13
N GLY A 8 18.43 2.88 -4.64
CA GLY A 8 19.09 3.88 -5.47
C GLY A 8 18.16 4.98 -6.01
N VAL A 9 16.96 5.12 -5.45
CA VAL A 9 15.97 6.13 -5.87
C VAL A 9 16.24 7.42 -5.09
N THR A 10 16.33 8.55 -5.81
CA THR A 10 16.43 9.89 -5.21
C THR A 10 15.05 10.53 -5.16
N TYR A 11 14.58 10.92 -3.98
CA TYR A 11 13.30 11.61 -3.79
C TYR A 11 13.45 13.11 -3.59
N THR A 12 12.40 13.84 -3.95
CA THR A 12 12.13 15.21 -3.58
C THR A 12 11.56 15.29 -2.14
N GLN A 13 11.70 16.43 -1.46
CA GLN A 13 11.15 16.64 -0.11
C GLN A 13 9.63 16.42 -0.01
N LYS A 14 8.88 16.58 -1.13
CA LYS A 14 7.42 16.36 -1.21
C LYS A 14 7.06 14.88 -1.03
N GLU A 15 7.87 13.97 -1.55
CA GLU A 15 7.66 12.52 -1.49
C GLU A 15 7.91 11.97 -0.08
N GLU A 16 8.95 12.47 0.61
CA GLU A 16 9.22 12.08 2.00
C GLU A 16 8.09 12.48 2.96
N ALA A 17 7.45 13.63 2.72
CA ALA A 17 6.35 14.12 3.55
C ALA A 17 5.09 13.23 3.43
N LEU A 18 4.75 12.81 2.20
CA LEU A 18 3.64 11.88 1.92
C LEU A 18 3.85 10.52 2.62
N VAL A 19 5.07 10.00 2.59
CA VAL A 19 5.44 8.71 3.17
C VAL A 19 5.46 8.72 4.71
N ARG A 20 5.61 9.90 5.33
CA ARG A 20 5.68 10.08 6.79
C ARG A 20 4.31 10.30 7.45
N GLN A 21 3.32 10.84 6.75
CA GLN A 21 1.97 11.06 7.30
C GLN A 21 1.11 9.78 7.33
N ARG A 22 1.58 8.74 8.03
CA ARG A 22 0.83 7.49 8.18
C ARG A 22 -0.01 7.50 9.45
N HIS A 23 -1.26 7.93 9.30
CA HIS A 23 -2.27 7.87 10.35
C HIS A 23 -2.89 6.47 10.42
N CYS A 24 -3.21 5.99 11.62
CA CYS A 24 -3.92 4.73 11.79
C CYS A 24 -5.30 4.80 11.10
N PHE A 25 -5.55 3.93 10.11
CA PHE A 25 -6.76 3.91 9.27
C PHE A 25 -8.09 3.77 10.05
N ARG A 26 -8.04 3.33 11.31
CA ARG A 26 -9.23 3.20 12.17
C ARG A 26 -9.50 4.44 13.03
N HIS A 27 -8.50 5.27 13.33
CA HIS A 27 -8.64 6.37 14.29
C HIS A 27 -8.01 7.70 13.85
N GLY A 28 -7.38 7.78 12.68
CA GLY A 28 -6.94 9.04 12.08
C GLY A 28 -5.77 9.76 12.79
N HIS A 29 -5.02 9.08 13.66
CA HIS A 29 -3.86 9.68 14.36
C HIS A 29 -2.61 8.79 14.30
N ALA A 30 -1.44 9.43 14.40
CA ALA A 30 -0.12 8.80 14.27
C ALA A 30 0.25 7.90 15.49
N ASP A 31 -0.31 8.19 16.67
CA ASP A 31 0.09 7.56 17.95
C ASP A 31 -1.01 6.65 18.55
N CYS A 32 -1.56 5.72 17.77
CA CYS A 32 -2.59 4.79 18.27
C CYS A 32 -1.99 3.47 18.75
N GLY A 33 -2.22 3.11 20.02
CA GLY A 33 -1.76 1.89 20.68
C GLY A 33 -2.66 0.64 20.51
N CYS A 34 -3.49 0.55 19.47
CA CYS A 34 -4.34 -0.62 19.26
C CYS A 34 -3.52 -1.85 18.79
N GLU A 35 -3.88 -3.05 19.25
CA GLU A 35 -3.32 -4.34 18.76
C GLU A 35 -3.45 -4.53 17.24
N ALA A 36 -4.25 -3.69 16.56
CA ALA A 36 -4.34 -3.55 15.12
C ALA A 36 -3.11 -2.89 14.46
N ARG A 37 -1.92 -3.04 15.05
CA ARG A 37 -0.62 -2.87 14.36
C ARG A 37 -0.27 -4.07 13.47
N ASN A 38 -1.26 -4.90 13.12
CA ASN A 38 -1.20 -5.77 11.94
C ASN A 38 -0.67 -4.93 10.78
N LEU A 39 0.34 -5.43 10.05
CA LEU A 39 0.76 -4.83 8.77
C LEU A 39 -0.52 -4.36 8.07
N PRO A 40 -0.66 -3.06 7.73
CA PRO A 40 -1.80 -2.69 6.92
C PRO A 40 -1.67 -3.61 5.71
N ARG A 41 -2.78 -4.22 5.29
CA ARG A 41 -2.87 -5.35 4.35
C ARG A 41 -2.32 -5.05 2.93
N LEU A 42 -1.41 -4.07 2.87
CA LEU A 42 -0.70 -3.48 1.76
C LEU A 42 -1.67 -3.09 0.66
N ILE A 43 -2.87 -2.69 1.07
CA ILE A 43 -3.98 -2.30 0.20
C ILE A 43 -3.56 -1.10 -0.62
N GLU A 44 -3.05 -0.07 0.03
CA GLU A 44 -2.63 1.16 -0.64
C GLU A 44 -1.56 0.90 -1.72
N PRO A 45 -0.39 0.28 -1.42
CA PRO A 45 0.58 -0.01 -2.46
C PRO A 45 0.07 -0.99 -3.53
N ALA A 46 -0.76 -1.98 -3.18
CA ALA A 46 -1.35 -2.90 -4.15
C ALA A 46 -2.29 -2.17 -5.12
N VAL A 47 -3.18 -1.31 -4.60
CA VAL A 47 -4.11 -0.52 -5.41
C VAL A 47 -3.34 0.41 -6.35
N LEU A 48 -2.33 1.12 -5.84
CA LEU A 48 -1.50 2.03 -6.66
C LEU A 48 -0.77 1.27 -7.78
N LEU A 49 -0.17 0.10 -7.47
CA LEU A 49 0.50 -0.74 -8.46
C LEU A 49 -0.48 -1.22 -9.55
N LEU A 50 -1.63 -1.76 -9.15
CA LEU A 50 -2.63 -2.30 -10.08
C LEU A 50 -3.22 -1.21 -10.99
N LEU A 51 -3.40 0.01 -10.48
CA LEU A 51 -3.82 1.16 -11.28
C LEU A 51 -2.74 1.56 -12.28
N LYS A 52 -1.46 1.55 -11.88
CA LYS A 52 -0.33 1.83 -12.77
C LYS A 52 -0.25 0.86 -13.94
N GLU A 53 -0.43 -0.43 -13.67
CA GLU A 53 -0.31 -1.49 -14.69
C GLU A 53 -1.50 -1.52 -15.66
N GLN A 54 -2.69 -1.17 -15.19
CA GLN A 54 -3.92 -1.24 -15.99
C GLN A 54 -4.27 0.08 -16.70
N GLY A 55 -3.69 1.20 -16.26
CA GLY A 55 -4.03 2.55 -16.74
C GLY A 55 -5.37 3.06 -16.21
N SER A 56 -6.42 2.25 -16.27
CA SER A 56 -7.72 2.52 -15.64
C SER A 56 -8.35 1.21 -15.13
N SER A 57 -9.00 1.26 -13.96
CA SER A 57 -9.65 0.08 -13.39
C SER A 57 -10.90 0.43 -12.58
N HIS A 58 -11.86 -0.51 -12.53
CA HIS A 58 -13.06 -0.36 -11.71
C HIS A 58 -12.81 -0.86 -10.28
N GLY A 59 -13.44 -0.22 -9.29
CA GLY A 59 -13.22 -0.53 -7.88
C GLY A 59 -13.51 -1.98 -7.48
N TYR A 60 -14.44 -2.66 -8.18
CA TYR A 60 -14.73 -4.08 -7.96
C TYR A 60 -13.60 -4.98 -8.49
N ASP A 61 -13.11 -4.71 -9.70
CA ASP A 61 -12.03 -5.49 -10.32
C ASP A 61 -10.72 -5.36 -9.52
N LEU A 62 -10.46 -4.16 -8.99
CA LEU A 62 -9.36 -3.92 -8.05
C LEU A 62 -9.46 -4.79 -6.80
N ALA A 63 -10.66 -4.97 -6.22
CA ALA A 63 -10.80 -5.77 -5.00
C ALA A 63 -10.43 -7.24 -5.21
N SER A 64 -10.79 -7.81 -6.36
CA SER A 64 -10.40 -9.17 -6.73
C SER A 64 -8.89 -9.29 -6.94
N LYS A 65 -8.29 -8.32 -7.64
CA LYS A 65 -6.86 -8.34 -7.97
C LYS A 65 -5.97 -8.08 -6.76
N VAL A 66 -6.34 -7.17 -5.85
CA VAL A 66 -5.58 -6.92 -4.61
C VAL A 66 -5.46 -8.19 -3.77
N ASN A 67 -6.48 -9.04 -3.75
CA ASN A 67 -6.40 -10.32 -3.05
C ASN A 67 -5.46 -11.33 -3.74
N ALA A 68 -5.33 -11.26 -5.06
CA ALA A 68 -4.42 -12.12 -5.83
C ALA A 68 -2.94 -11.80 -5.58
N GLU A 69 -2.61 -10.57 -5.18
CA GLU A 69 -1.22 -10.17 -4.82
C GLU A 69 -0.67 -10.90 -3.58
N GLY A 70 -1.53 -11.55 -2.78
CA GLY A 70 -1.08 -12.37 -1.64
C GLY A 70 -0.42 -11.59 -0.51
N LEU A 71 -0.55 -10.26 -0.48
CA LEU A 71 0.09 -9.39 0.51
C LEU A 71 -0.56 -9.43 1.90
N SER A 72 -1.64 -10.18 2.06
CA SER A 72 -2.38 -10.34 3.30
C SER A 72 -2.68 -11.82 3.54
N GLN A 73 -2.55 -12.27 4.79
CA GLN A 73 -2.92 -13.63 5.21
C GLN A 73 -4.43 -13.89 5.09
N TYR A 74 -5.24 -12.83 5.14
CA TYR A 74 -6.70 -12.90 5.03
C TYR A 74 -7.20 -12.06 3.86
N PRO A 75 -8.26 -12.51 3.14
CA PRO A 75 -8.87 -11.74 2.07
C PRO A 75 -9.27 -10.33 2.53
N VAL A 76 -8.90 -9.33 1.75
CA VAL A 76 -9.31 -7.94 1.87
C VAL A 76 -10.75 -7.80 1.39
N GLU A 77 -11.61 -7.34 2.30
CA GLU A 77 -13.00 -7.03 1.97
C GLU A 77 -13.12 -5.84 1.01
N PRO A 78 -14.03 -5.87 0.03
CA PRO A 78 -14.21 -4.78 -0.94
C PRO A 78 -14.39 -3.40 -0.29
N GLY A 79 -15.09 -3.32 0.86
CA GLY A 79 -15.29 -2.08 1.59
C GLY A 79 -13.99 -1.40 2.06
N ALA A 80 -12.92 -2.18 2.32
CA ALA A 80 -11.61 -1.62 2.66
C ALA A 80 -10.92 -0.99 1.44
N ILE A 81 -11.06 -1.62 0.26
CA ILE A 81 -10.56 -1.10 -1.01
C ILE A 81 -11.23 0.22 -1.35
N TYR A 82 -12.56 0.31 -1.26
CA TYR A 82 -13.28 1.55 -1.54
C TYR A 82 -12.94 2.68 -0.58
N ARG A 83 -12.70 2.38 0.70
CA ARG A 83 -12.21 3.40 1.65
C ARG A 83 -10.80 3.88 1.28
N CYS A 84 -9.92 2.98 0.88
CA CYS A 84 -8.57 3.33 0.40
C CYS A 84 -8.65 4.21 -0.85
N LEU A 85 -9.46 3.85 -1.85
CA LEU A 85 -9.65 4.64 -3.07
C LEU A 85 -10.16 6.05 -2.77
N ARG A 86 -11.16 6.20 -1.88
CA ARG A 86 -11.65 7.52 -1.47
C ARG A 86 -10.58 8.37 -0.79
N GLN A 87 -9.70 7.75 -0.01
CA GLN A 87 -8.61 8.46 0.65
C GLN A 87 -7.52 8.88 -0.35
N LEU A 88 -7.12 7.98 -1.25
CA LEU A 88 -6.17 8.28 -2.32
C LEU A 88 -6.70 9.39 -3.25
N GLU A 89 -8.00 9.39 -3.53
CA GLU A 89 -8.67 10.46 -4.26
C GLU A 89 -8.63 11.80 -3.49
N ALA A 90 -8.95 11.78 -2.19
CA ALA A 90 -8.86 12.98 -1.34
C ALA A 90 -7.42 13.53 -1.22
N GLN A 91 -6.41 12.66 -1.37
CA GLN A 91 -4.99 13.02 -1.38
C GLN A 91 -4.48 13.43 -2.77
N GLY A 92 -5.33 13.39 -3.81
CA GLY A 92 -4.94 13.68 -5.19
C GLY A 92 -4.05 12.62 -5.85
N CYS A 93 -3.89 11.45 -5.22
CA CYS A 93 -3.07 10.33 -5.73
C CYS A 93 -3.81 9.48 -6.77
N VAL A 94 -5.14 9.56 -6.79
CA VAL A 94 -6.01 8.86 -7.74
C VAL A 94 -7.10 9.83 -8.20
N GLN A 95 -7.48 9.76 -9.46
CA GLN A 95 -8.66 10.44 -9.99
C GLN A 95 -9.72 9.41 -10.37
N SER A 96 -10.98 9.80 -10.32
CA SER A 96 -12.08 8.94 -10.77
C SER A 96 -12.95 9.61 -11.80
N GLU A 97 -13.44 8.80 -12.73
CA GLU A 97 -14.34 9.22 -13.80
C GLU A 97 -15.51 8.25 -13.90
N TRP A 98 -16.68 8.77 -14.24
CA TRP A 98 -17.84 7.95 -14.53
C TRP A 98 -17.79 7.48 -15.98
N ASP A 99 -17.63 6.17 -16.17
CA ASP A 99 -17.79 5.53 -17.46
C ASP A 99 -19.27 5.23 -17.70
N THR A 100 -19.85 5.97 -18.65
CA THR A 100 -21.25 5.83 -19.10
C THR A 100 -21.34 5.27 -20.52
N SER A 101 -20.24 4.78 -21.09
CA SER A 101 -20.17 4.36 -22.50
C SER A 101 -20.79 2.98 -22.77
N GLY A 102 -21.02 2.17 -21.72
CA GLY A 102 -21.62 0.85 -21.81
C GLY A 102 -23.15 0.84 -21.70
N SER A 103 -23.79 -0.26 -22.11
CA SER A 103 -25.25 -0.46 -22.00
C SER A 103 -25.74 -0.80 -20.58
N GLY A 104 -24.93 -0.56 -19.56
CA GLY A 104 -25.17 -0.93 -18.16
C GLY A 104 -25.11 0.28 -17.22
N PRO A 105 -25.30 0.07 -15.91
CA PRO A 105 -25.15 1.15 -14.93
C PRO A 105 -23.78 1.79 -15.05
N ALA A 106 -23.73 3.13 -14.91
CA ALA A 106 -22.48 3.88 -14.94
C ALA A 106 -21.48 3.28 -13.93
N LYS A 107 -20.25 3.00 -14.40
CA LYS A 107 -19.19 2.45 -13.56
C LYS A 107 -18.20 3.55 -13.22
N ARG A 108 -17.72 3.57 -11.98
CA ARG A 108 -16.66 4.47 -11.57
C ARG A 108 -15.30 3.85 -11.92
N GLY A 109 -14.61 4.44 -12.89
CA GLY A 109 -13.22 4.13 -13.21
C GLY A 109 -12.29 4.96 -12.33
N TYR A 110 -11.10 4.41 -12.06
CA TYR A 110 -10.04 5.08 -11.30
C TYR A 110 -8.75 5.05 -12.11
N VAL A 111 -8.02 6.16 -12.07
CA VAL A 111 -6.75 6.36 -12.78
C VAL A 111 -5.72 6.92 -11.80
N LEU A 112 -4.48 6.43 -11.91
CA LEU A 112 -3.37 6.89 -11.08
C LEU A 112 -2.90 8.28 -11.55
N THR A 113 -2.59 9.18 -10.61
CA THR A 113 -1.99 10.49 -10.92
C THR A 113 -0.46 10.45 -10.76
N ASP A 114 0.21 11.53 -11.15
CA ASP A 114 1.65 11.70 -10.91
C ASP A 114 1.98 11.66 -9.39
N GLU A 115 1.17 12.30 -8.55
CA GLU A 115 1.28 12.18 -7.08
C GLU A 115 1.12 10.73 -6.61
N GLY A 116 0.24 9.95 -7.23
CA GLY A 116 0.06 8.54 -6.94
C GLY A 116 1.26 7.69 -7.33
N ASP A 117 1.89 7.96 -8.49
CA ASP A 117 3.12 7.27 -8.90
C ASP A 117 4.28 7.57 -7.94
N MET A 118 4.41 8.82 -7.51
CA MET A 118 5.38 9.25 -6.51
C MET A 118 5.18 8.51 -5.17
N LEU A 119 3.93 8.41 -4.71
CA LEU A 119 3.58 7.65 -3.50
C LEU A 119 3.92 6.16 -3.64
N LEU A 120 3.64 5.56 -4.80
CA LEU A 120 3.97 4.16 -5.09
C LEU A 120 5.47 3.88 -5.04
N ARG A 121 6.30 4.79 -5.57
CA ARG A 121 7.77 4.67 -5.47
C ARG A 121 8.23 4.68 -4.01
N GLY A 122 7.68 5.59 -3.20
CA GLY A 122 7.95 5.63 -1.76
C GLY A 122 7.55 4.32 -1.05
N TRP A 123 6.45 3.70 -1.48
CA TRP A 123 6.06 2.38 -0.98
C TRP A 123 7.07 1.27 -1.31
N ALA A 124 7.64 1.25 -2.51
CA ALA A 124 8.62 0.24 -2.90
C ALA A 124 9.78 0.16 -1.91
N GLU A 125 10.26 1.31 -1.42
CA GLU A 125 11.36 1.34 -0.45
C GLU A 125 10.96 0.89 0.94
N VAL A 126 9.77 1.30 1.38
CA VAL A 126 9.23 0.89 2.67
C VAL A 126 9.07 -0.62 2.70
N LEU A 127 8.55 -1.19 1.61
CA LEU A 127 8.39 -2.63 1.45
C LEU A 127 9.72 -3.35 1.41
N ALA A 128 10.71 -2.86 0.65
CA ALA A 128 12.04 -3.45 0.58
C ALA A 128 12.71 -3.51 1.97
N ARG A 129 12.79 -2.36 2.66
CA ARG A 129 13.37 -2.27 4.02
C ARG A 129 12.68 -3.19 5.01
N ARG A 130 11.34 -3.22 4.96
CA ARG A 130 10.53 -4.05 5.85
C ARG A 130 10.72 -5.53 5.55
N GLY A 131 10.73 -5.91 4.28
CA GLY A 131 10.99 -7.28 3.83
C GLY A 131 12.34 -7.79 4.32
N GLU A 132 13.41 -7.01 4.15
CA GLU A 132 14.72 -7.37 4.68
C GLU A 132 14.70 -7.55 6.20
N ALA A 133 14.07 -6.62 6.94
CA ALA A 133 13.97 -6.69 8.39
C ALA A 133 13.21 -7.95 8.85
N MET A 134 12.11 -8.29 8.18
CA MET A 134 11.32 -9.49 8.45
C MET A 134 12.13 -10.76 8.18
N VAL A 135 12.84 -10.84 7.05
CA VAL A 135 13.71 -11.99 6.73
C VAL A 135 14.83 -12.13 7.77
N ARG A 136 15.50 -11.03 8.14
CA ARG A 136 16.53 -11.04 9.18
C ARG A 136 15.97 -11.52 10.53
N PHE A 137 14.77 -11.08 10.90
CA PHE A 137 14.12 -11.48 12.14
C PHE A 137 13.75 -12.97 12.12
N ALA A 138 13.09 -13.46 11.06
CA ALA A 138 12.71 -14.86 10.91
C ALA A 138 13.92 -15.80 11.01
N LYS A 139 15.05 -15.45 10.37
CA LYS A 139 16.32 -16.20 10.47
C LYS A 139 16.84 -16.32 11.91
N ARG A 140 16.59 -15.34 12.77
CA ARG A 140 17.00 -15.40 14.19
C ARG A 140 16.07 -16.30 14.99
N CYS A 141 14.77 -16.26 14.71
CA CYS A 141 13.78 -17.14 15.34
C CYS A 141 13.99 -18.61 14.99
N SER A 142 14.49 -18.93 13.79
CA SER A 142 14.73 -20.30 13.35
C SER A 142 16.06 -20.89 13.82
N ARG A 143 16.90 -20.15 14.56
CA ARG A 143 18.14 -20.72 15.11
C ARG A 143 17.78 -21.61 16.29
N PRO A 144 18.16 -22.91 16.30
CA PRO A 144 17.95 -23.73 17.47
C PRO A 144 18.67 -23.06 18.65
N THR A 145 17.96 -22.84 19.75
CA THR A 145 18.58 -22.50 21.03
C THR A 145 19.53 -23.64 21.34
N GLY A 146 20.84 -23.38 21.29
CA GLY A 146 21.85 -24.36 21.65
C GLY A 146 21.47 -24.97 22.99
N GLY A 147 21.41 -26.31 23.03
CA GLY A 147 21.12 -27.04 24.25
C GLY A 147 22.02 -26.54 25.36
N VAL A 148 21.41 -26.27 26.52
CA VAL A 148 22.15 -26.07 27.76
C VAL A 148 23.00 -27.32 27.97
N PRO A 149 24.34 -27.24 28.01
CA PRO A 149 25.13 -28.37 28.47
C PRO A 149 24.86 -28.53 29.97
N GLY A 150 24.24 -29.65 30.34
CA GLY A 150 23.98 -30.07 31.72
C GLY A 150 23.67 -31.55 31.75
#